data_AF-A0A349QNK8-F1
#
_entry.id   AF-A0A349QNK8-F1
#
_cell.length_a   1.000
_cell.length_b   1.000
_cell.length_c   1.000
_cell.angle_alpha   90.00
_cell.angle_beta   90.00
_cell.angle_gamma   90.00
#
_symmetry.space_group_name_H-M   'P 1'
#
loop_
_entity.id
_entity.type
_entity.pdbx_description
1 polymer ?
#
loop_
_entity_poly.entity_id
_entity_poly.type
_entity_poly.pdbx_seq_one_letter_code
_entity_poly.pdbx_strand_id
1 'polypeptide(L)' 'MGKSKVTDYMVRYIEENRMDAKALAVHAGIDVGKLQKDYKEPLNAEEFLSLCVCLGIRPEQVQSVISRM' A
#
# COMPACT_ATOMS: atom_id res chain seq x y z
N MET A 1 -0.75 -0.35 19.07
CA MET A 1 -1.65 -0.43 17.91
C MET A 1 -1.07 -1.48 16.97
N GLY A 2 -1.86 -2.50 16.60
CA GLY A 2 -1.41 -3.51 15.64
C GLY A 2 -1.12 -2.88 14.29
N LYS A 3 -0.09 -3.35 13.60
CA LYS A 3 0.23 -2.90 12.23
C LYS A 3 -0.95 -3.18 11.28
N SER A 4 -1.16 -2.30 10.30
CA SER A 4 -2.26 -2.40 9.35
C SER A 4 -1.99 -3.51 8.35
N LYS A 5 -2.84 -4.55 8.32
CA LYS A 5 -2.72 -5.65 7.33
C LYS A 5 -2.73 -5.15 5.88
N VAL A 6 -3.52 -4.10 5.60
CA VAL A 6 -3.58 -3.49 4.26
C VAL A 6 -2.26 -2.83 3.92
N THR A 7 -1.75 -1.97 4.80
CA THR A 7 -0.49 -1.25 4.55
C THR A 7 0.69 -2.22 4.47
N ASP A 8 0.75 -3.22 5.35
CA ASP A 8 1.75 -4.28 5.32
C ASP A 8 1.75 -5.02 3.98
N TYR A 9 0.55 -5.39 3.47
CA TYR A 9 0.43 -6.05 2.17
C TYR A 9 0.90 -5.15 1.02
N MET A 10 0.47 -3.89 0.99
CA MET A 10 0.83 -2.97 -0.10
C MET A 10 2.33 -2.69 -0.13
N VAL A 11 2.96 -2.47 1.03
CA VAL A 11 4.42 -2.30 1.12
C VAL A 11 5.13 -3.55 0.61
N ARG A 12 4.71 -4.74 1.06
CA ARG A 12 5.29 -6.00 0.61
C ARG A 12 5.11 -6.20 -0.90
N TYR A 13 3.94 -5.87 -1.44
CA TYR A 13 3.67 -5.96 -2.87
C TYR A 13 4.62 -5.07 -3.68
N ILE A 14 4.83 -3.83 -3.25
CA ILE A 14 5.77 -2.89 -3.89
C ILE A 14 7.21 -3.46 -3.85
N GLU A 15 7.65 -3.97 -2.70
CA GLU A 15 8.97 -4.58 -2.53
C GLU A 15 9.15 -5.83 -3.40
N GLU A 16 8.20 -6.76 -3.38
CA GLU A 16 8.24 -8.03 -4.13
C GLU A 16 8.24 -7.81 -5.65
N ASN A 17 7.53 -6.78 -6.12
CA ASN A 17 7.49 -6.41 -7.54
C ASN A 17 8.59 -5.42 -7.94
N ARG A 18 9.53 -5.07 -7.03
CA ARG A 18 10.64 -4.12 -7.26
C ARG A 18 10.20 -2.78 -7.84
N MET A 19 9.05 -2.28 -7.38
CA MET A 19 8.49 -1.01 -7.84
C MET A 19 9.13 0.16 -7.11
N ASP A 20 9.22 1.32 -7.75
CA ASP A 20 9.75 2.54 -7.11
C ASP A 20 8.69 3.16 -6.19
N ALA A 21 8.84 2.92 -4.88
CA ALA A 21 7.97 3.45 -3.85
C ALA A 21 7.92 5.00 -3.85
N LYS A 22 9.01 5.69 -4.21
CA LYS A 22 9.03 7.16 -4.28
C LYS A 22 8.18 7.65 -5.44
N ALA A 23 8.34 7.05 -6.62
CA ALA A 23 7.55 7.40 -7.78
C ALA A 23 6.05 7.13 -7.55
N LEU A 24 5.72 5.98 -6.96
CA LEU A 24 4.34 5.63 -6.60
C LEU A 24 3.73 6.59 -5.57
N ALA A 25 4.49 6.94 -4.53
CA ALA A 25 4.06 7.90 -3.52
C ALA A 25 3.70 9.26 -4.14
N VAL A 26 4.54 9.76 -5.04
CA VAL A 26 4.28 11.02 -5.75
C VAL A 26 3.04 10.93 -6.63
N HIS A 27 2.87 9.85 -7.40
CA HIS A 27 1.71 9.68 -8.30
C HIS A 27 0.39 9.50 -7.53
N ALA A 28 0.43 8.85 -6.37
CA ALA A 28 -0.74 8.57 -5.55
C ALA A 28 -1.03 9.67 -4.52
N GLY A 29 -0.17 10.70 -4.40
CA GLY A 29 -0.31 11.76 -3.39
C GLY A 29 -0.11 11.27 -1.94
N ILE A 30 0.74 10.26 -1.75
CA ILE A 30 0.97 9.59 -0.46
C ILE A 30 2.32 10.03 0.12
N ASP A 31 2.43 10.17 1.43
CA ASP A 31 3.72 10.30 2.09
C ASP A 31 4.57 9.04 1.87
N VAL A 32 5.79 9.22 1.35
CA VAL A 32 6.68 8.09 1.00
C VAL A 32 7.01 7.19 2.20
N GLY A 33 7.04 7.73 3.42
CA GLY A 33 7.26 6.96 4.64
C GLY A 33 6.17 5.94 4.92
N LYS A 34 4.97 6.10 4.34
CA LYS A 34 3.87 5.12 4.43
C LYS A 34 4.03 3.93 3.49
N LEU A 35 4.86 4.04 2.45
CA LEU A 35 5.15 2.98 1.48
C LEU A 35 6.46 2.24 1.78
N GLN A 36 6.95 2.31 3.01
CA GLN A 36 8.19 1.67 3.47
C GLN A 36 7.92 0.63 4.57
N LYS A 37 8.80 -0.36 4.69
CA LYS A 37 8.67 -1.50 5.64
C LYS A 37 8.48 -1.10 7.10
N ASP A 38 9.05 0.03 7.49
CA ASP A 38 9.01 0.56 8.85
C ASP A 38 8.07 1.76 9.00
N TYR A 39 7.06 1.87 8.13
CA TYR A 39 6.05 2.93 8.17
C TYR A 39 5.53 3.17 9.60
N LYS A 40 5.41 4.46 9.95
CA LYS A 40 4.89 4.87 11.27
C LYS A 40 3.39 5.05 11.25
N GLU A 41 2.86 5.50 10.13
CA GLU A 41 1.43 5.74 9.92
C GLU A 41 0.90 4.86 8.79
N PRO A 42 -0.23 4.17 8.99
CA PRO A 42 -0.83 3.38 7.93
C PRO A 42 -1.41 4.27 6.83
N LEU A 43 -1.68 3.64 5.68
CA LEU A 43 -2.49 4.24 4.64
C LEU A 43 -3.91 4.49 5.17
N ASN A 44 -4.44 5.68 4.93
CA ASN A 44 -5.86 5.95 5.06
C ASN A 44 -6.64 5.39 3.86
N ALA A 45 -7.97 5.50 3.88
CA ALA A 45 -8.82 4.94 2.83
C ALA A 45 -8.57 5.57 1.45
N GLU A 46 -8.37 6.89 1.38
CA GLU A 46 -8.13 7.62 0.14
C GLU A 46 -6.75 7.30 -0.44
N GLU A 47 -5.72 7.25 0.42
CA GLU A 47 -4.36 6.86 0.05
C GLU A 47 -4.33 5.41 -0.48
N PHE A 48 -5.05 4.50 0.17
CA PHE A 48 -5.17 3.12 -0.29
C PHE A 48 -5.85 3.02 -1.67
N LEU A 49 -6.98 3.71 -1.87
CA LEU A 49 -7.69 3.71 -3.15
C LEU A 49 -6.85 4.33 -4.27
N SER A 50 -6.16 5.43 -3.99
CA SER A 50 -5.26 6.09 -4.94
C SER A 50 -4.10 5.18 -5.36
N LEU A 51 -3.50 4.48 -4.40
CA LEU A 51 -2.45 3.50 -4.67
C LEU A 51 -2.97 2.32 -5.50
N CYS A 52 -4.18 1.82 -5.22
CA CYS A 52 -4.83 0.79 -6.02
C CYS A 52 -5.00 1.21 -7.49
N VAL A 53 -5.43 2.46 -7.73
CA VAL A 53 -5.52 3.03 -9.09
C VAL A 53 -4.15 3.09 -9.76
N CYS A 54 -3.13 3.61 -9.08
CA CYS A 54 -1.77 3.69 -9.63
C CYS A 54 -1.19 2.31 -10.01
N LEU A 55 -1.53 1.27 -9.26
CA LEU A 55 -1.05 -0.09 -9.47
C LEU A 55 -1.93 -0.92 -10.41
N GLY A 56 -3.11 -0.41 -10.80
CA GLY A 56 -4.09 -1.18 -11.56
C GLY A 56 -4.66 -2.38 -10.79
N ILE A 57 -4.71 -2.30 -9.46
CA ILE A 57 -5.19 -3.37 -8.57
C ILE A 57 -6.56 -2.99 -8.05
N ARG A 58 -7.51 -3.93 -8.07
CA ARG A 58 -8.82 -3.70 -7.47
C ARG A 58 -8.75 -3.87 -5.95
N PRO A 59 -9.30 -2.94 -5.14
CA PRO A 59 -9.30 -3.03 -3.68
C PRO A 59 -9.84 -4.38 -3.14
N GLU A 60 -10.82 -4.97 -3.81
CA GLU A 60 -11.43 -6.26 -3.44
C GLU A 60 -10.44 -7.42 -3.57
N GLN A 61 -9.47 -7.33 -4.50
CA GLN A 61 -8.41 -8.34 -4.62
C GLN A 61 -7.50 -8.28 -3.39
N VAL A 62 -7.15 -7.07 -2.93
CA VAL A 62 -6.37 -6.88 -1.70
C VAL A 62 -7.14 -7.44 -0.50
N GLN A 63 -8.43 -7.09 -0.37
CA GLN A 63 -9.29 -7.59 0.70
C GLN A 63 -9.35 -9.13 0.72
N SER A 64 -9.48 -9.77 -0.44
CA SER A 64 -9.52 -11.24 -0.54
C SER A 64 -8.24 -11.90 -0.03
N VAL A 65 -7.07 -11.30 -0.32
CA VAL A 65 -5.78 -11.82 0.13
C VAL A 65 -5.63 -11.64 1.63
N ILE A 66 -5.85 -10.44 2.17
CA ILE A 66 -5.63 -10.16 3.60
C ILE A 66 -6.66 -10.88 4.49
N SER A 67 -7.86 -11.19 4.00
CA SER A 67 -8.84 -12.01 4.72
C SER A 67 -8.43 -13.47 4.88
N ARG A 68 -7.44 -13.93 4.11
CA ARG A 68 -6.88 -15.29 4.16
C ARG A 68 -5.57 -15.39 4.93
N MET A 69 -5.06 -14.25 5.42
CA MET A 69 -3.82 -14.10 6.20
C MET A 69 -4.11 -13.94 7.69
#